data_AF-A0A840Y025-F1
#
_entry.id   AF-A0A840Y025-F1
#
_cell.length_a   1.000
_cell.length_b   1.000
_cell.length_c   1.000
_cell.angle_alpha   90.00
_cell.angle_beta   90.00
_cell.angle_gamma   90.00
#
_symmetry.space_group_name_H-M   'P 1'
#
loop_
_entity.id
_entity.type
_entity.pdbx_description
1 polymer ?
#
loop_
_entity_poly.entity_id
_entity_poly.type
_entity_poly.pdbx_seq_one_letter_code
_entity_poly.pdbx_strand_id
1 'polypeptide(L)'
;MPAPSGAASRFDGWYRGRRIPVGPAASCREAAREVWFRVENGSVELRGSRHHRSAVKEALLTGTVSPGGELALVSDLATRFATGRIEGDSLVAADAAVPAVSREGGANSSCLRRYEAVRQEPIRP
;
A
#
# COMPACT_ATOMS: atom_id res chain seq x y z
N MET A 1 8.08 -24.84 -13.63
CA MET A 1 7.90 -23.56 -14.37
C MET A 1 6.64 -22.91 -13.83
N PRO A 2 6.67 -21.76 -13.13
CA PRO A 2 5.44 -21.07 -12.76
C PRO A 2 4.83 -20.41 -14.00
N ALA A 3 3.51 -20.57 -14.14
CA ALA A 3 2.65 -20.11 -15.23
C ALA A 3 2.66 -18.57 -15.40
N PRO A 4 2.30 -18.03 -16.59
CA PRO A 4 2.53 -16.63 -16.91
C PRO A 4 1.76 -15.70 -15.98
N SER A 5 2.51 -14.79 -15.36
CA SER A 5 2.08 -13.66 -14.54
C SER A 5 1.14 -12.66 -15.23
N GLY A 6 0.61 -12.97 -16.41
CA GLY A 6 -0.15 -12.05 -17.26
C GLY A 6 -1.45 -11.53 -16.65
N ALA A 7 -2.03 -12.24 -15.68
CA ALA A 7 -3.22 -11.77 -14.98
C ALA A 7 -2.91 -10.72 -13.90
N ALA A 8 -1.69 -10.69 -13.35
CA ALA A 8 -1.25 -9.63 -12.46
C ALA A 8 -0.76 -8.41 -13.26
N SER A 9 -0.19 -8.63 -14.45
CA SER A 9 0.30 -7.56 -15.34
C SER A 9 -0.79 -6.59 -15.80
N ARG A 10 -2.07 -6.98 -15.78
CA ARG A 10 -3.18 -6.05 -16.10
C ARG A 10 -3.26 -4.86 -15.14
N PHE A 11 -2.72 -5.02 -13.94
CA PHE A 11 -2.69 -3.97 -12.92
C PHE A 11 -1.40 -3.17 -12.96
N ASP A 12 -0.46 -3.47 -13.88
CA ASP A 12 0.81 -2.79 -13.94
C ASP A 12 0.61 -1.29 -14.22
N GLY A 13 1.25 -0.47 -13.40
CA GLY A 13 0.98 0.96 -13.40
C GLY A 13 1.48 1.69 -12.17
N TRP A 14 1.58 3.00 -12.32
CA TRP A 14 1.68 3.95 -11.24
C TRP A 14 0.28 4.42 -10.84
N TYR A 15 -0.07 4.23 -9.57
CA TYR A 15 -1.29 4.75 -8.99
C TYR A 15 -0.95 5.89 -8.06
N ARG A 16 -1.54 7.06 -8.29
CA ARG A 16 -1.38 8.22 -7.41
C ARG A 16 -2.55 8.27 -6.46
N GLY A 17 -2.27 8.50 -5.19
CA GLY A 17 -3.29 8.47 -4.17
C GLY A 17 -2.97 9.28 -2.95
N ARG A 18 -3.78 9.05 -1.92
CA ARG A 18 -3.67 9.70 -0.63
C ARG A 18 -3.69 8.66 0.47
N ARG A 19 -2.81 8.85 1.44
CA ARG A 19 -2.84 8.19 2.74
C ARG A 19 -3.63 9.06 3.69
N ILE A 20 -4.80 8.58 4.09
CA ILE A 20 -5.76 9.25 4.95
C ILE A 20 -5.68 8.59 6.32
N PRO A 21 -5.26 9.31 7.38
CA PRO A 21 -5.34 8.78 8.73
C PRO A 21 -6.80 8.62 9.16
N VAL A 22 -7.10 7.49 9.80
CA VAL A 22 -8.44 7.11 10.27
C VAL A 22 -8.35 6.73 11.73
N GLY A 23 -9.02 7.50 12.58
CA GLY A 23 -9.15 7.20 13.99
C GLY A 23 -9.34 8.45 14.84
N PRO A 24 -9.86 8.30 16.07
CA PRO A 24 -10.13 9.42 16.97
C PRO A 24 -8.87 9.92 17.70
N ALA A 25 -7.75 9.21 17.63
CA ALA A 25 -6.53 9.52 18.36
C ALA A 25 -5.90 10.86 17.90
N ALA A 26 -5.25 11.58 18.82
CA ALA A 26 -4.54 12.82 18.47
C ALA A 26 -3.43 12.59 17.41
N SER A 27 -2.80 11.41 17.44
CA SER A 27 -1.85 10.93 16.43
C SER A 27 -2.47 10.71 15.04
N CYS A 28 -3.80 10.69 14.91
CA CYS A 28 -4.53 10.64 13.65
C CYS A 28 -4.93 12.01 13.08
N ARG A 29 -4.62 13.11 13.76
CA ARG A 29 -4.93 14.46 13.24
C ARG A 29 -3.97 14.94 12.16
N GLU A 30 -3.02 14.10 11.73
CA GLU A 30 -2.14 14.43 10.60
C GLU A 30 -2.96 14.68 9.32
N ALA A 31 -2.49 15.61 8.48
CA ALA A 31 -3.12 15.82 7.18
C ALA A 31 -2.92 14.59 6.27
N ALA A 32 -3.93 14.31 5.42
CA ALA A 32 -3.82 13.28 4.41
C ALA A 32 -2.64 13.58 3.47
N ARG A 33 -1.74 12.61 3.29
CA ARG A 33 -0.49 12.78 2.54
C ARG A 33 -0.58 12.11 1.19
N GLU A 34 0.00 12.74 0.17
CA GLU A 34 0.10 12.11 -1.14
C GLU A 34 1.09 10.93 -1.13
N VAL A 35 0.67 9.84 -1.76
CA VAL A 35 1.44 8.61 -1.91
C VAL A 35 1.30 8.07 -3.34
N TRP A 36 2.22 7.20 -3.71
CA TRP A 36 2.25 6.55 -5.02
C TRP A 36 2.41 5.05 -4.83
N PHE A 37 1.66 4.27 -5.59
CA PHE A 37 1.82 2.83 -5.68
C PHE A 37 2.43 2.48 -7.02
N ARG A 38 3.52 1.73 -7.03
CA ARG A 38 4.05 1.08 -8.23
C ARG A 38 3.58 -0.36 -8.21
N VAL A 39 2.78 -0.77 -9.19
CA VAL A 39 2.41 -2.17 -9.38
C VAL A 39 3.15 -2.67 -10.61
N GLU A 40 3.94 -3.73 -10.46
CA GLU A 40 4.74 -4.29 -11.54
C GLU A 40 4.86 -5.81 -11.37
N ASN A 41 4.40 -6.57 -12.36
CA ASN A 41 4.49 -8.03 -12.39
C ASN A 41 3.93 -8.70 -11.12
N GLY A 42 2.84 -8.14 -10.56
CA GLY A 42 2.22 -8.63 -9.33
C GLY A 42 2.95 -8.24 -8.04
N SER A 43 4.03 -7.47 -8.11
CA SER A 43 4.60 -6.78 -6.96
C SER A 43 3.97 -5.41 -6.81
N VAL A 44 3.81 -4.93 -5.57
CA VAL A 44 3.35 -3.56 -5.28
C VAL A 44 4.28 -2.87 -4.28
N GLU A 45 4.63 -1.63 -4.58
CA GLU A 45 5.41 -0.76 -3.70
C GLU A 45 4.64 0.51 -3.38
N LEU A 46 4.39 0.78 -2.10
CA LEU A 46 3.91 2.08 -1.63
C LEU A 46 5.09 3.01 -1.41
N ARG A 47 5.08 4.18 -2.05
CA ARG A 47 6.13 5.21 -1.96
C ARG A 47 5.53 6.55 -1.55
N GLY A 48 6.32 7.34 -0.83
CA GLY A 48 5.95 8.73 -0.51
C GLY A 48 6.12 9.64 -1.73
N SER A 49 5.25 10.65 -1.88
CA SER A 49 5.26 11.59 -3.01
C SER A 49 6.64 12.18 -3.34
N ARG A 50 7.40 12.60 -2.32
CA ARG A 50 8.74 13.20 -2.49
C ARG A 50 9.79 12.27 -3.13
N HIS A 51 9.59 10.95 -3.08
CA HIS A 51 10.59 9.97 -3.48
C HIS A 51 10.03 8.85 -4.37
N HIS A 52 8.83 9.04 -4.94
CA HIS A 52 8.18 7.98 -5.71
C HIS A 52 8.99 7.53 -6.94
N ARG A 53 9.72 8.44 -7.60
CA ARG A 53 10.60 8.11 -8.73
C ARG A 53 12.05 7.78 -8.35
N SER A 54 12.40 7.77 -7.06
CA SER A 54 13.78 7.56 -6.62
C SER A 54 14.08 6.07 -6.48
N ALA A 55 14.99 5.54 -7.30
CA ALA A 55 15.43 4.14 -7.19
C ALA A 55 16.23 3.85 -5.92
N VAL A 56 16.77 4.88 -5.25
CA VAL A 56 17.64 4.75 -4.07
C VAL A 56 16.84 4.78 -2.76
N LYS A 57 15.66 5.40 -2.75
CA LYS A 57 14.80 5.46 -1.57
C LYS A 57 13.93 4.23 -1.48
N GLU A 58 13.99 3.59 -0.32
CA GLU A 58 13.16 2.42 0.00
C GLU A 58 11.67 2.77 -0.02
N ALA A 59 10.87 1.78 -0.43
CA ALA A 59 9.43 1.87 -0.37
C ALA A 59 8.97 1.90 1.10
N LEU A 60 7.87 2.60 1.37
CA LEU A 60 7.26 2.67 2.70
C LEU A 60 6.62 1.32 3.08
N LEU A 61 5.98 0.67 2.11
CA LEU A 61 5.46 -0.69 2.22
C LEU A 61 5.73 -1.39 0.89
N THR A 62 5.96 -2.69 0.93
CA THR A 62 6.09 -3.56 -0.26
C THR A 62 5.16 -4.75 -0.12
N GLY A 63 4.83 -5.41 -1.21
CA GLY A 63 4.04 -6.63 -1.16
C GLY A 63 3.57 -7.09 -2.53
N THR A 64 2.43 -7.75 -2.58
CA THR A 64 1.96 -8.46 -3.78
C THR A 64 0.52 -8.13 -4.13
N VAL A 65 0.21 -8.26 -5.41
CA VAL A 65 -1.12 -8.16 -6.01
C VAL A 65 -1.47 -9.50 -6.64
N SER A 66 -2.58 -10.06 -6.21
CA SER A 66 -3.14 -11.29 -6.76
C SER A 66 -3.77 -11.04 -8.13
N PRO A 67 -3.90 -12.06 -8.98
CA PRO A 67 -4.62 -11.97 -10.26
C PRO A 67 -6.05 -11.40 -10.13
N GLY A 68 -6.73 -11.64 -9.01
CA GLY A 68 -8.07 -11.11 -8.71
C GLY A 68 -8.09 -9.63 -8.33
N GLY A 69 -6.93 -9.00 -8.13
CA GLY A 69 -6.78 -7.60 -7.71
C GLY A 69 -6.57 -7.44 -6.21
N GLU A 70 -6.67 -8.50 -5.39
CA GLU A 70 -6.35 -8.43 -3.96
C GLU A 70 -4.90 -8.02 -3.75
N LEU A 71 -4.65 -7.10 -2.82
CA LEU A 71 -3.29 -6.65 -2.50
C LEU A 71 -3.00 -6.80 -1.02
N ALA A 72 -1.75 -7.16 -0.72
CA ALA A 72 -1.19 -7.20 0.62
C ALA A 72 0.14 -6.45 0.63
N LEU A 73 0.33 -5.61 1.64
CA LEU A 73 1.47 -4.72 1.82
C LEU A 73 2.02 -4.90 3.23
N VAL A 74 3.34 -4.86 3.36
CA VAL A 74 4.07 -4.98 4.62
C VAL A 74 5.21 -3.95 4.64
N SER A 75 5.48 -3.35 5.79
CA SER A 75 6.66 -2.52 5.98
C SER A 75 7.91 -3.40 6.06
N ASP A 76 9.07 -2.89 5.66
CA ASP A 76 10.34 -3.63 5.75
C ASP A 76 10.62 -4.21 7.16
N LEU A 77 10.28 -3.48 8.22
CA LEU A 77 10.40 -3.94 9.62
C LEU A 77 9.24 -4.85 10.10
N ALA A 78 8.34 -5.27 9.21
CA ALA A 78 7.12 -6.06 9.50
C ALA A 78 6.25 -5.50 10.64
N THR A 79 6.34 -4.20 10.94
CA THR A 79 5.58 -3.54 12.01
C THR A 79 4.23 -3.01 11.54
N ARG A 80 4.01 -2.94 10.22
CA ARG A 80 2.77 -2.46 9.60
C ARG A 80 2.38 -3.35 8.44
N PHE A 81 1.09 -3.61 8.36
CA PHE A 81 0.48 -4.37 7.29
C PHE A 81 -0.69 -3.56 6.75
N ALA A 82 -0.88 -3.59 5.43
CA ALA A 82 -2.07 -3.06 4.80
C ALA A 82 -2.61 -4.06 3.79
N THR A 83 -3.92 -4.18 3.72
CA THR A 83 -4.60 -5.06 2.77
C THR A 83 -5.64 -4.29 1.99
N GLY A 84 -5.95 -4.75 0.79
CA GLY A 84 -6.82 -4.00 -0.11
C GLY A 84 -7.15 -4.73 -1.39
N ARG A 85 -7.64 -3.97 -2.37
CA ARG A 85 -7.94 -4.45 -3.71
C ARG A 85 -7.73 -3.35 -4.76
N ILE A 86 -7.37 -3.79 -5.97
CA ILE A 86 -7.38 -3.01 -7.20
C ILE A 86 -8.59 -3.43 -8.03
N GLU A 87 -9.47 -2.48 -8.35
CA GLU A 87 -10.63 -2.64 -9.22
C GLU A 87 -10.50 -1.67 -10.40
N GLY A 88 -10.16 -2.22 -11.58
CA GLY A 88 -9.88 -1.43 -12.77
C GLY A 88 -8.66 -0.52 -12.59
N ASP A 89 -8.91 0.79 -12.51
CA ASP A 89 -7.91 1.82 -12.26
C ASP A 89 -7.89 2.33 -10.81
N SER A 90 -8.78 1.83 -9.96
CA SER A 90 -8.86 2.26 -8.56
C SER A 90 -8.17 1.26 -7.64
N LEU A 91 -7.33 1.76 -6.73
CA LEU A 91 -6.68 0.99 -5.68
C LEU A 91 -7.14 1.51 -4.33
N VAL A 92 -7.69 0.61 -3.50
CA VAL A 92 -8.07 0.90 -2.13
C VAL A 92 -7.38 -0.08 -1.20
N ALA A 93 -6.72 0.43 -0.17
CA ALA A 93 -6.11 -0.38 0.88
C ALA A 93 -6.34 0.26 2.25
N ALA A 94 -6.19 -0.52 3.31
CA ALA A 94 -6.21 -0.03 4.68
C ALA A 94 -5.18 -0.76 5.52
N ASP A 95 -4.60 -0.06 6.50
CA ASP A 95 -3.77 -0.70 7.52
C ASP A 95 -4.62 -1.79 8.20
N ALA A 96 -4.16 -3.03 8.14
CA ALA A 96 -4.74 -4.13 8.88
C ALA A 96 -4.21 -4.04 10.32
N ALA A 97 -5.10 -4.04 11.30
CA ALA A 97 -4.69 -4.21 12.68
C ALA A 97 -4.03 -5.59 12.79
N VAL A 98 -2.75 -5.63 13.17
CA VAL A 98 -2.13 -6.89 13.58
C VAL A 98 -2.98 -7.40 14.75
N PRO A 99 -3.56 -8.61 14.68
CA PRO A 99 -4.28 -9.15 15.83
C PRO A 99 -3.28 -9.14 16.99
N ALA A 100 -3.58 -8.33 17.99
CA ALA A 100 -2.72 -8.18 19.14
C ALA A 100 -2.62 -9.55 19.80
N VAL A 101 -1.49 -10.24 19.62
CA VAL A 101 -1.00 -11.08 20.71
C VAL A 101 -0.87 -10.13 21.89
N SER A 102 -1.69 -10.33 22.91
CA SER A 102 -1.81 -9.50 24.10
C SER A 102 -0.44 -9.26 24.72
N ARG A 103 0.26 -8.22 24.26
CA ARG A 103 1.40 -7.65 24.98
C ARG A 103 0.80 -6.60 25.88
N GLU A 104 0.41 -7.02 27.07
CA GLU A 104 0.22 -6.13 28.21
C GLU A 104 1.43 -5.19 28.27
N GLY A 105 1.19 -3.90 27.99
CA GLY A 105 2.24 -2.88 27.97
C GLY A 105 2.22 -2.02 26.71
N GLY A 106 1.23 -1.12 26.64
CA GLY A 106 1.28 0.02 25.72
C GLY A 106 0.22 -0.02 24.63
N ALA A 107 -0.99 0.41 24.98
CA ALA A 107 -1.99 0.88 24.03
C ALA A 107 -1.50 2.19 23.35
N ASN A 108 -0.43 2.11 22.56
CA ASN A 108 -0.19 3.09 21.51
C ASN A 108 -1.26 2.83 20.46
N SER A 109 -2.38 3.55 20.59
CA SER A 109 -3.45 3.61 19.59
C SER A 109 -2.82 4.08 18.27
N SER A 110 -2.28 3.13 17.50
CA SER A 110 -1.56 3.40 16.28
C SER A 110 -2.59 3.87 15.28
N CYS A 111 -2.40 5.09 14.78
CA CYS A 111 -3.33 5.63 13.81
C CYS A 111 -3.40 4.71 12.59
N LEU A 112 -4.57 4.13 12.32
CA LEU A 112 -4.81 3.37 11.10
C LEU A 112 -4.83 4.33 9.93
N ARG A 113 -4.42 3.87 8.75
CA ARG A 113 -4.53 4.66 7.52
C ARG A 113 -5.35 3.91 6.50
N ARG A 114 -6.18 4.67 5.80
CA ARG A 114 -6.78 4.26 4.54
C ARG A 114 -5.96 4.84 3.40
N TYR A 115 -5.81 4.07 2.35
CA TYR A 115 -5.14 4.45 1.13
C TYR A 115 -6.14 4.38 -0.01
N GLU A 116 -6.21 5.44 -0.78
CA GLU A 116 -7.06 5.53 -1.97
C GLU A 116 -6.21 6.11 -3.09
N ALA A 117 -6.09 5.36 -4.19
CA ALA A 117 -5.26 5.74 -5.32
C ALA A 117 -5.94 5.41 -6.65
N VAL A 118 -5.57 6.14 -7.70
CA VAL A 118 -6.08 5.96 -9.06
C VAL A 118 -4.90 5.83 -10.01
N ARG A 119 -4.99 4.92 -10.99
CA ARG A 119 -3.96 4.73 -12.03
C ARG A 119 -3.74 6.05 -12.75
N GLN A 120 -2.49 6.46 -12.88
CA GLN A 120 -2.09 7.67 -13.60
C GLN A 120 -1.31 7.31 -14.86
N GLU A 121 -0.35 6.40 -14.73
CA GLU A 121 0.56 6.05 -15.81
C GLU A 121 0.64 4.52 -15.89
N PRO A 122 0.44 3.89 -17.05
CA PRO A 122 0.84 2.50 -17.22
C PRO A 122 2.36 2.41 -17.12
N ILE A 123 2.88 1.33 -16.52
CA ILE A 123 4.32 1.05 -16.62
C ILE A 123 4.57 0.66 -18.07
N ARG A 124 5.22 1.55 -18.83
CA ARG A 124 5.64 1.24 -20.20
C ARG A 124 6.75 0.18 -20.13
N PRO A 125 6.66 -0.89 -20.93
CA PRO A 125 7.76 -1.84 -21.10
C PRO A 125 8.98 -1.18 -21.76
#